data_AF-A0A0L0G1P7-F1
#
_entry.id   AF-A0A0L0G1P7-F1
#
_cell.length_a   1.000
_cell.length_b   1.000
_cell.length_c   1.000
_cell.angle_alpha   90.00
_cell.angle_beta   90.00
_cell.angle_gamma   90.00
#
_symmetry.space_group_name_H-M   'P 1'
#
loop_
_entity.id
_entity.type
_entity.pdbx_description
1 polymer ?
#
loop_
_entity_poly.entity_id
_entity_poly.type
_entity_poly.pdbx_seq_one_letter_code
_entity_poly.pdbx_strand_id
1 'polypeptide(L)'
;CIFINRTILGLDMAYSTFIEPVRSIRTNADLACFLESAAFDSYVNFVVALGDSVRGIKTSQDIFVPEVCEKIIDLLNKFREFFDVCPPTNTQSRFGNPSFTKWSAMVKQ
;
A
#
# COMPACT_ATOMS: atom_id res chain seq x y z
N CYS A 1 -5.54 6.34 -23.79
CA CYS A 1 -5.39 7.73 -23.33
C CYS A 1 -6.61 8.15 -22.53
N ILE A 2 -6.68 7.75 -21.25
CA ILE A 2 -7.77 8.16 -20.36
C ILE A 2 -7.19 9.26 -19.47
N PHE A 3 -7.50 10.49 -19.85
CA PHE A 3 -7.35 11.67 -19.00
C PHE A 3 -8.16 11.44 -17.73
N ILE A 4 -7.48 11.08 -16.63
CA ILE A 4 -8.08 11.19 -15.31
C ILE A 4 -8.17 12.69 -15.02
N ASN A 5 -9.40 13.20 -15.02
CA ASN A 5 -9.75 14.55 -14.66
C ASN A 5 -9.01 14.99 -13.40
N ARG A 6 -8.22 16.05 -13.53
CA ARG A 6 -7.35 16.68 -12.52
C ARG A 6 -8.11 17.32 -11.34
N THR A 7 -9.36 16.96 -11.08
CA THR A 7 -10.29 17.82 -10.31
C THR A 7 -11.01 17.12 -9.14
N ILE A 8 -10.86 15.81 -8.91
CA ILE A 8 -11.65 15.14 -7.85
C ILE A 8 -11.05 15.26 -6.44
N LEU A 9 -9.80 15.72 -6.26
CA LEU A 9 -9.24 15.85 -4.91
C LEU A 9 -9.06 17.27 -4.39
N GLY A 10 -9.33 18.33 -5.15
CA GLY A 10 -9.29 19.71 -4.63
C GLY A 10 -8.01 20.09 -3.86
N LEU A 11 -6.94 19.30 -3.97
CA LEU A 11 -5.65 19.60 -3.40
C LEU A 11 -4.95 20.44 -4.45
N ASP A 12 -4.94 21.74 -4.19
CA ASP A 12 -4.01 22.66 -4.80
C ASP A 12 -2.60 22.10 -4.60
N MET A 13 -2.11 21.36 -5.59
CA MET A 13 -0.78 20.72 -5.63
C MET A 13 0.36 21.74 -5.56
N ALA A 14 0.05 23.03 -5.41
CA ALA A 14 1.02 24.10 -5.36
C ALA A 14 1.79 24.19 -4.03
N TYR A 15 1.31 23.63 -2.91
CA TYR A 15 1.93 23.86 -1.58
C TYR A 15 1.88 22.74 -0.53
N SER A 16 1.77 21.46 -0.90
CA SER A 16 1.90 20.37 0.09
C SER A 16 3.34 19.91 0.24
N THR A 17 4.00 20.26 1.34
CA THR A 17 5.27 19.64 1.73
C THR A 17 5.04 18.19 2.15
N PHE A 18 5.82 17.26 1.62
CA PHE A 18 5.80 15.88 2.10
C PHE A 18 6.32 15.81 3.54
N ILE A 19 5.58 15.09 4.39
CA ILE A 19 5.93 14.88 5.80
C ILE A 19 6.04 13.38 6.08
N GLU A 20 6.93 13.01 7.01
CA GLU A 20 7.01 11.62 7.49
C GLU A 20 5.74 11.27 8.28
N PRO A 21 5.05 10.16 7.96
CA PRO A 21 3.83 9.78 8.66
C PRO A 21 4.14 9.37 10.10
N VAL A 22 3.47 10.00 11.06
CA VAL A 22 3.54 9.65 12.48
C VAL A 22 2.27 8.95 12.94
N ARG A 23 2.38 8.11 13.97
CA ARG A 23 1.19 7.51 14.59
C ARG A 23 0.31 8.61 15.18
N SER A 24 -0.91 8.75 14.67
CA SER A 24 -1.87 9.77 15.13
C SER A 24 -3.07 9.22 15.90
N ILE A 25 -3.40 7.93 15.75
CA ILE A 25 -4.54 7.30 16.45
C ILE A 25 -4.04 6.54 17.69
N ARG A 26 -4.33 7.07 18.88
CA ARG A 26 -3.96 6.46 20.18
C ARG A 26 -5.17 6.23 21.10
N THR A 27 -6.22 7.02 20.95
CA THR A 27 -7.43 7.01 21.77
C THR A 27 -8.69 6.94 20.90
N ASN A 28 -9.84 6.71 21.53
CA ASN A 28 -11.13 6.73 20.82
C ASN A 28 -11.49 8.13 20.28
N ALA A 29 -11.04 9.20 20.93
CA ALA A 29 -11.21 10.55 20.42
C ALA A 29 -10.41 10.77 19.14
N ASP A 30 -9.17 10.27 19.08
CA ASP A 30 -8.35 10.35 17.86
C ASP A 30 -8.98 9.57 16.70
N LEU A 31 -9.64 8.44 17.01
CA LEU A 31 -10.37 7.67 16.01
C LEU A 31 -11.55 8.47 15.44
N ALA A 32 -12.31 9.16 16.29
CA ALA A 32 -13.39 10.04 15.83
C ALA A 32 -12.85 11.14 14.90
N CYS A 33 -11.75 11.79 15.29
CA CYS A 33 -11.06 12.77 14.42
C CYS A 33 -10.58 12.15 13.10
N PHE A 34 -10.09 10.91 13.11
CA PHE A 34 -9.67 10.22 11.89
C PHE A 34 -10.84 9.96 10.94
N LEU A 35 -11.99 9.51 11.47
CA LEU A 35 -13.18 9.23 10.66
C LEU A 35 -13.75 10.47 9.96
N GLU A 36 -13.49 11.67 10.49
CA GLU A 36 -13.87 12.96 9.89
C GLU A 36 -12.74 13.58 9.03
N SER A 37 -11.61 12.90 8.90
CA SER A 37 -10.42 13.45 8.22
C SER A 37 -10.43 13.21 6.71
N ALA A 38 -9.82 14.14 5.97
CA ALA A 38 -9.62 13.98 4.52
C ALA A 38 -8.79 12.74 4.14
N ALA A 39 -7.94 12.25 5.05
CA ALA A 39 -7.17 11.03 4.86
C ALA A 39 -8.07 9.78 4.86
N PHE A 40 -9.08 9.75 5.73
CA PHE A 40 -10.08 8.69 5.76
C PHE A 40 -10.92 8.69 4.48
N ASP A 41 -11.44 9.86 4.07
CA ASP A 41 -12.21 9.99 2.84
C ASP A 41 -11.40 9.55 1.62
N SER A 42 -10.15 9.99 1.52
CA SER A 42 -9.25 9.60 0.42
C SER A 42 -9.00 8.10 0.39
N TYR A 43 -8.78 7.47 1.55
CA TYR A 43 -8.57 6.03 1.65
C TYR A 43 -9.80 5.22 1.24
N VAL A 44 -10.98 5.57 1.76
CA VAL A 44 -12.23 4.87 1.44
C VAL A 44 -12.58 5.03 -0.03
N ASN A 45 -12.50 6.26 -0.57
CA ASN A 45 -12.77 6.52 -1.98
C ASN A 45 -11.81 5.76 -2.90
N PHE A 46 -10.54 5.63 -2.52
CA PHE A 46 -9.58 4.83 -3.26
C PHE A 46 -9.97 3.35 -3.31
N VAL A 47 -10.35 2.76 -2.17
CA VAL A 47 -10.78 1.35 -2.10
C VAL A 47 -12.06 1.11 -2.92
N VAL A 48 -13.04 2.01 -2.83
CA VAL A 48 -14.28 1.93 -3.61
C VAL A 48 -13.98 2.02 -5.11
N ALA A 49 -13.17 3.00 -5.52
CA ALA A 49 -12.78 3.16 -6.93
C ALA A 49 -12.05 1.93 -7.48
N LEU A 50 -11.17 1.31 -6.68
CA LEU A 50 -10.52 0.05 -7.06
C LEU A 50 -11.55 -1.07 -7.25
N GLY A 51 -12.46 -1.26 -6.29
CA GLY A 51 -13.51 -2.27 -6.37
C GLY A 51 -14.39 -2.13 -7.61
N ASP A 52 -14.77 -0.91 -7.95
CA ASP A 52 -15.56 -0.64 -9.15
C ASP A 52 -14.77 -0.86 -10.45
N SER A 53 -13.48 -0.51 -10.47
CA SER A 53 -12.63 -0.69 -11.65
C SER A 53 -12.40 -2.15 -12.05
N VAL A 54 -12.50 -3.09 -11.09
CA VAL A 54 -12.30 -4.52 -11.33
C VAL A 54 -13.61 -5.30 -11.45
N ARG A 55 -14.76 -4.63 -11.40
CA ARG A 55 -16.08 -5.28 -11.42
C ARG A 55 -16.30 -6.02 -12.74
N GLY A 56 -16.56 -7.33 -12.65
CA GLY A 56 -16.80 -8.17 -13.81
C GLY A 56 -15.54 -8.59 -14.58
N ILE A 57 -14.35 -8.17 -14.12
CA ILE A 57 -13.06 -8.58 -14.68
C ILE A 57 -12.60 -9.85 -13.96
N LYS A 58 -12.23 -10.89 -14.71
CA LYS A 58 -11.66 -12.11 -14.14
C LYS A 58 -10.19 -11.89 -13.84
N THR A 59 -9.67 -12.51 -12.79
CA THR A 59 -8.22 -12.47 -12.47
C THR A 59 -7.34 -13.05 -13.58
N SER A 60 -7.87 -13.99 -14.37
CA SER A 60 -7.16 -14.59 -15.51
C SER A 60 -7.35 -13.83 -16.82
N GLN A 61 -8.10 -12.73 -16.82
CA GLN A 61 -8.34 -11.93 -18.01
C GLN A 61 -7.08 -11.14 -18.35
N ASP A 62 -6.69 -11.17 -19.62
CA ASP A 62 -5.61 -10.32 -20.10
C ASP A 62 -6.06 -8.86 -20.11
N ILE A 63 -5.25 -7.99 -19.50
CA ILE A 63 -5.53 -6.56 -19.36
C ILE A 63 -4.26 -5.77 -19.68
N PHE A 64 -4.44 -4.55 -20.16
CA PHE A 64 -3.33 -3.63 -20.29
C PHE A 64 -2.75 -3.30 -18.91
N VAL A 65 -1.44 -3.52 -18.75
CA VAL A 65 -0.71 -3.17 -17.52
C VAL A 65 0.10 -1.88 -17.80
N PRO A 66 -0.21 -0.77 -17.12
CA PRO A 66 0.60 0.44 -17.24
C PRO A 66 2.02 0.26 -16.68
N GLU A 67 3.01 0.96 -17.24
CA GLU A 67 4.41 0.91 -16.80
C GLU A 67 4.60 1.13 -15.28
N VAL A 68 3.79 2.00 -14.67
CA VAL A 68 3.83 2.22 -13.20
C VAL A 68 3.44 0.96 -12.43
N CYS A 69 2.48 0.18 -12.94
CA CYS A 69 2.08 -1.09 -12.34
C CYS A 69 3.17 -2.14 -12.54
N GLU A 70 3.83 -2.18 -13.70
CA GLU A 70 4.98 -3.06 -13.95
C GLU A 70 6.11 -2.77 -12.95
N LYS A 71 6.44 -1.49 -12.73
CA LYS A 71 7.45 -1.09 -11.72
C LYS A 71 7.09 -1.51 -10.30
N ILE A 72 5.81 -1.47 -9.93
CA ILE A 72 5.33 -1.95 -8.63
C ILE A 72 5.48 -3.48 -8.55
N ILE A 73 5.13 -4.21 -9.61
CA ILE A 73 5.30 -5.67 -9.69
C ILE A 73 6.78 -6.04 -9.55
N ASP A 74 7.68 -5.34 -10.24
CA ASP A 74 9.13 -5.56 -10.14
C ASP A 74 9.65 -5.31 -8.73
N LEU A 75 9.16 -4.26 -8.05
CA LEU A 75 9.51 -4.01 -6.65
C LEU A 75 9.07 -5.16 -5.75
N LEU A 76 7.85 -5.67 -5.93
CA LEU A 76 7.34 -6.82 -5.17
C LEU A 76 8.13 -8.10 -5.46
N ASN A 77 8.57 -8.30 -6.70
CA ASN A 77 9.44 -9.42 -7.08
C ASN A 77 10.80 -9.34 -6.37
N LYS A 78 11.41 -8.15 -6.26
CA LYS A 78 12.64 -7.96 -5.46
C LYS A 78 12.46 -8.33 -3.99
N PHE A 79 11.34 -7.94 -3.39
CA PHE A 79 11.03 -8.35 -2.01
C PHE A 79 10.82 -9.86 -1.87
N ARG A 80 10.37 -10.52 -2.94
CA ARG A 80 10.21 -11.97 -2.98
C ARG A 80 11.56 -12.69 -3.05
N GLU A 81 12.52 -12.20 -3.82
CA GLU A 81 13.87 -12.77 -3.91
C GLU A 81 14.57 -12.81 -2.54
N PHE A 82 14.25 -11.86 -1.65
CA PHE A 82 14.75 -11.86 -0.28
C PHE A 82 14.33 -13.07 0.56
N PHE A 83 13.29 -13.81 0.16
CA PHE A 83 12.92 -15.06 0.83
C PHE A 83 14.00 -16.14 0.70
N ASP A 84 14.68 -16.21 -0.45
CA ASP A 84 15.77 -17.17 -0.67
C ASP A 84 16.98 -16.88 0.23
N VAL A 85 17.18 -15.60 0.57
CA VAL A 85 18.26 -15.12 1.46
C VAL A 85 17.88 -15.23 2.94
N CYS A 86 16.59 -15.37 3.24
CA CYS A 86 16.04 -15.47 4.60
C CYS A 86 15.20 -16.72 4.80
N PRO A 87 15.79 -17.93 4.64
CA PRO A 87 15.06 -19.16 4.88
C PRO A 87 14.56 -19.22 6.33
N PRO A 88 13.41 -19.86 6.60
CA PRO A 88 12.91 -20.04 7.96
C PRO A 88 13.94 -20.74 8.84
N THR A 89 14.21 -20.18 10.01
CA THR A 89 15.10 -20.81 10.99
C THR A 89 14.31 -21.86 11.78
N ASN A 90 14.92 -23.03 12.04
CA ASN A 90 14.30 -24.02 12.91
C ASN A 90 14.18 -23.47 14.34
N THR A 91 12.96 -23.38 14.87
CA THR A 91 12.69 -22.81 16.18
C THR A 91 11.63 -23.62 16.91
N GLN A 92 11.75 -23.70 18.23
CA GLN A 92 10.72 -24.29 19.10
C GLN A 92 9.61 -23.28 19.46
N SER A 93 9.79 -22.01 19.08
CA SER A 93 8.78 -20.96 19.27
C SER A 93 7.54 -21.23 18.43
N ARG A 94 6.36 -20.97 19.02
CA ARG A 94 5.06 -21.00 18.32
C ARG A 94 4.65 -19.62 17.79
N PHE A 95 5.47 -18.60 18.04
CA PHE A 95 5.29 -17.25 17.51
C PHE A 95 6.04 -17.09 16.18
N GLY A 96 6.02 -15.89 15.60
CA GLY A 96 6.63 -15.60 14.30
C GLY A 96 8.09 -16.06 14.18
N ASN A 97 8.48 -16.50 12.99
CA ASN A 97 9.83 -16.99 12.74
C ASN A 97 10.85 -15.84 12.80
N PRO A 98 11.98 -15.96 13.53
CA PRO A 98 13.01 -14.92 13.61
C PRO A 98 13.56 -14.47 12.25
N SER A 99 13.54 -15.33 11.22
CA SER A 99 13.96 -14.98 9.86
C SER A 99 13.15 -13.82 9.26
N PHE A 100 11.93 -13.56 9.76
CA PHE A 100 11.14 -12.40 9.34
C PHE A 100 11.83 -11.07 9.67
N THR A 101 12.51 -10.96 10.82
CA THR A 101 13.25 -9.75 11.19
C THR A 101 14.37 -9.46 10.19
N LYS A 102 15.08 -10.51 9.75
CA LYS A 102 16.13 -10.40 8.73
C LYS A 102 15.55 -9.96 7.38
N TRP A 103 14.44 -10.56 6.96
CA TRP A 103 13.73 -10.17 5.73
C TRP A 103 13.25 -8.71 5.80
N SER A 104 12.61 -8.30 6.90
CA SER A 104 12.10 -6.94 7.07
C SER A 104 13.22 -5.89 7.09
N ALA A 105 14.42 -6.23 7.58
CA ALA A 105 15.56 -5.33 7.57
C ALA A 105 16.09 -5.05 6.15
N MET A 106 15.90 -5.98 5.20
CA MET A 106 16.28 -5.76 3.79
C MET A 106 15.24 -4.95 3.03
N VAL A 107 13.94 -5.13 3.33
CA VAL A 107 12.86 -4.33 2.73
C VAL A 107 12.93 -2.85 3.11
N LYS A 108 13.53 -2.53 4.26
CA LYS A 108 13.66 -1.16 4.78
C LYS A 108 14.92 -0.42 4.28
N GLN A 109 15.83 -1.09 3.58
CA GLN A 109 17.03 -0.48 2.98
C GLN A 109 16.68 0.16 1.63
#